data_AF-A0A9K3JX96-F1
#
_entry.id   AF-A0A9K3JX96-F1
#
_cell.length_a   1.000
_cell.length_b   1.000
_cell.length_c   1.000
_cell.angle_alpha   90.00
_cell.angle_beta   90.00
_cell.angle_gamma   90.00
#
_symmetry.space_group_name_H-M   'P 1'
#
loop_
_entity.id
_entity.type
_entity.pdbx_description
1 polymer ?
#
loop_
_entity_poly.entity_id
_entity_poly.type
_entity_poly.pdbx_seq_one_letter_code
_entity_poly.pdbx_strand_id
1 'polypeptide(L)'
;MEKPVNVSDVEIMKGPERRKEPEVLDRTKIVSTKGSGRYVSSGASSGGAGGYNPQVIGAKDTLGDIYYKSYTEEERGSAPHQAPWGLKQRDTFQEFGPCRDWFLNSFTPGEVNRQRAKTHESLYRTYVIGEANTRAANHQIVREWRTMVRERADWESYRERMLKRISDFEKFKAAFDEEKAKFDADKKAEEWGREGLKNKLQAVEQQLSKEKAEFKRICEKDNERAFAARNKIVDLEAKIVELTAKVDDAQATQVAKQQIEVDRCESLEIDLEAEKVKAATAEEARAVSTAALNVEQTNYSEAQGIVDTLVSEAEWMRSRGVVLVANSILNAGELDRAVAALTDAAHAVGHRGGYLECAQHVEEVFGQEFDVSHCSVTDQANAELTRAESAYDNLTLPAMDLVVEALKKDDWCQRLKAILDPPVTVELSDEEEPAGDDGGNGDDDGGNDDDGDGDGDQHDELE
;
A
#
# COMPACT_ATOMS: atom_id res chain seq x y z
N MET A 1 36.56 -52.55 36.22
CA MET A 1 35.08 -52.48 36.21
C MET A 1 34.67 -52.65 34.76
N GLU A 2 34.45 -53.90 34.35
CA GLU A 2 33.14 -54.60 34.39
C GLU A 2 32.23 -54.07 33.29
N LYS A 3 31.57 -54.81 32.42
CA LYS A 3 31.49 -56.23 31.99
C LYS A 3 30.53 -56.15 30.77
N PRO A 4 30.68 -56.95 29.71
CA PRO A 4 29.62 -57.14 28.72
C PRO A 4 28.66 -58.25 29.20
N VAL A 5 27.35 -58.04 29.05
CA VAL A 5 26.27 -59.04 29.29
C VAL A 5 25.17 -58.73 28.28
N ASN A 6 25.04 -59.50 27.20
CA ASN A 6 24.29 -60.75 27.04
C ASN A 6 22.76 -60.56 27.14
N VAL A 7 22.06 -60.75 26.01
CA VAL A 7 20.65 -61.12 25.93
C VAL A 7 20.60 -62.16 24.79
N SER A 8 20.80 -63.44 25.10
CA SER A 8 19.75 -64.44 25.39
C SER A 8 19.00 -64.91 24.15
N ASP A 9 19.35 -66.13 23.73
CA ASP A 9 18.62 -66.99 22.81
C ASP A 9 17.24 -67.45 23.36
N VAL A 10 16.42 -67.89 22.40
CA VAL A 10 15.30 -68.86 22.49
C VAL A 10 13.92 -68.30 22.89
N GLU A 11 13.00 -68.28 21.93
CA GLU A 11 11.83 -69.18 21.97
C GLU A 11 11.19 -69.38 20.59
N ILE A 12 11.45 -70.55 20.01
CA ILE A 12 10.69 -71.14 18.92
C ILE A 12 9.36 -71.61 19.50
N MET A 13 8.29 -70.84 19.27
CA MET A 13 6.92 -71.25 19.58
C MET A 13 6.15 -71.56 18.29
N LYS A 14 6.22 -72.86 17.94
CA LYS A 14 5.11 -73.73 17.53
C LYS A 14 3.96 -73.10 16.70
N GLY A 15 3.90 -73.46 15.42
CA GLY A 15 2.80 -73.07 14.53
C GLY A 15 1.44 -73.66 14.92
N PRO A 16 0.32 -73.04 14.46
CA PRO A 16 -0.99 -73.66 14.53
C PRO A 16 -1.29 -74.48 13.27
N GLU A 17 -1.93 -75.61 13.54
CA GLU A 17 -2.30 -76.72 12.68
C GLU A 17 -3.02 -76.35 11.38
N ARG A 18 -2.79 -77.19 10.35
CA ARG A 18 -3.70 -77.38 9.20
C ARG A 18 -5.15 -77.42 9.68
N ARG A 19 -5.94 -76.40 9.35
CA ARG A 19 -7.40 -76.49 9.35
C ARG A 19 -7.91 -76.76 7.94
N LYS A 20 -8.81 -77.74 7.90
CA LYS A 20 -9.37 -78.46 6.76
C LYS A 20 -9.97 -77.52 5.70
N GLU A 21 -9.76 -77.87 4.43
CA GLU A 21 -10.56 -77.39 3.30
C GLU A 21 -12.06 -77.59 3.61
N PRO A 22 -12.91 -76.55 3.53
CA PRO A 22 -14.33 -76.75 3.36
C PRO A 22 -14.61 -77.06 1.88
N GLU A 23 -15.07 -78.29 1.72
CA GLU A 23 -15.76 -78.88 0.58
C GLU A 23 -16.55 -77.87 -0.27
N VAL A 24 -16.36 -77.96 -1.58
CA VAL A 24 -17.10 -77.25 -2.62
C VAL A 24 -18.60 -77.49 -2.42
N LEU A 25 -19.34 -76.45 -2.02
CA LEU A 25 -20.79 -76.50 -1.93
C LEU A 25 -21.44 -75.82 -3.14
N ASP A 26 -22.37 -76.59 -3.69
CA ASP A 26 -23.01 -76.57 -5.00
C ASP A 26 -23.54 -75.21 -5.50
N ARG A 27 -23.29 -74.91 -6.78
CA ARG A 27 -23.71 -73.70 -7.50
C ARG A 27 -25.19 -73.70 -7.94
N THR A 28 -26.03 -74.54 -7.36
CA THR A 28 -27.43 -74.68 -7.79
C THR A 28 -28.40 -74.26 -6.69
N LYS A 29 -28.62 -72.95 -6.54
CA LYS A 29 -29.85 -72.36 -5.95
C LYS A 29 -29.88 -70.84 -6.20
N ILE A 30 -30.00 -70.47 -7.48
CA ILE A 30 -30.50 -69.15 -7.85
C ILE A 30 -32.02 -69.26 -7.86
N VAL A 31 -32.68 -68.63 -6.90
CA VAL A 31 -34.14 -68.49 -6.90
C VAL A 31 -34.51 -67.52 -8.02
N SER A 32 -35.07 -68.10 -9.09
CA SER A 32 -35.67 -67.37 -10.19
C SER A 32 -37.03 -66.80 -9.75
N THR A 33 -37.13 -65.49 -9.61
CA THR A 33 -38.40 -64.78 -9.72
C THR A 33 -38.55 -64.30 -11.15
N LYS A 34 -39.39 -65.01 -11.89
CA LYS A 34 -39.85 -64.69 -13.24
C LYS A 34 -40.51 -63.30 -13.26
N GLY A 35 -39.94 -62.38 -14.03
CA GLY A 35 -40.60 -61.17 -14.53
C GLY A 35 -40.46 -61.13 -16.05
N SER A 36 -41.59 -61.27 -16.74
CA SER A 36 -41.74 -61.36 -18.19
C SER A 36 -41.32 -60.06 -18.91
N GLY A 37 -40.50 -60.15 -19.96
CA GLY A 37 -40.20 -59.03 -20.85
C GLY A 37 -39.23 -59.43 -21.98
N ARG A 38 -39.67 -59.28 -23.23
CA ARG A 38 -39.07 -59.83 -24.46
C ARG A 38 -37.62 -59.42 -24.71
N TYR A 39 -36.81 -60.40 -25.16
CA TYR A 39 -35.64 -60.13 -25.99
C TYR A 39 -36.10 -59.61 -27.37
N VAL A 40 -35.50 -58.50 -27.81
CA VAL A 40 -35.51 -58.10 -29.22
C VAL A 40 -34.05 -57.92 -29.63
N SER A 41 -33.65 -58.68 -30.65
CA SER A 41 -32.37 -58.57 -31.33
C SER A 41 -32.41 -57.46 -32.37
N SER A 42 -31.49 -56.51 -32.29
CA SER A 42 -31.03 -55.62 -33.37
C SER A 42 -29.89 -54.78 -32.78
N GLY A 43 -28.68 -54.77 -33.35
CA GLY A 43 -28.39 -54.13 -34.64
C GLY A 43 -27.83 -52.73 -34.35
N ALA A 44 -26.60 -52.47 -34.79
CA ALA A 44 -25.84 -51.25 -34.51
C ALA A 44 -26.56 -49.95 -34.88
N SER A 45 -26.35 -48.88 -34.08
CA SER A 45 -26.05 -47.51 -34.52
C SER A 45 -26.47 -46.44 -33.48
N SER A 46 -25.62 -45.42 -33.35
CA SER A 46 -25.91 -44.01 -33.04
C SER A 46 -26.66 -43.60 -31.77
N GLY A 47 -26.00 -42.74 -30.99
CA GLY A 47 -26.58 -41.55 -30.35
C GLY A 47 -27.88 -41.73 -29.57
N GLY A 48 -27.77 -41.87 -28.25
CA GLY A 48 -28.91 -41.72 -27.35
C GLY A 48 -28.44 -41.54 -25.92
N ALA A 49 -28.69 -40.36 -25.36
CA ALA A 49 -28.65 -40.12 -23.93
C ALA A 49 -29.77 -40.94 -23.26
N GLY A 50 -29.54 -42.24 -23.09
CA GLY A 50 -30.39 -43.14 -22.32
C GLY A 50 -29.81 -43.27 -20.93
N GLY A 51 -30.55 -42.83 -19.91
CA GLY A 51 -30.12 -42.74 -18.53
C GLY A 51 -29.43 -44.01 -18.03
N TYR A 52 -28.12 -43.90 -17.79
CA TYR A 52 -27.40 -44.88 -16.99
C TYR A 52 -27.99 -44.82 -15.59
N ASN A 53 -28.75 -45.85 -15.19
CA ASN A 53 -29.21 -46.00 -13.82
C ASN A 53 -28.09 -46.65 -13.00
N PRO A 54 -27.41 -45.91 -12.11
CA PRO A 54 -26.24 -46.41 -11.39
C PRO A 54 -26.57 -47.56 -10.43
N GLN A 55 -27.84 -47.80 -10.10
CA GLN A 55 -28.28 -48.87 -9.20
C GLN A 55 -28.52 -50.23 -9.89
N VAL A 56 -28.51 -50.31 -11.22
CA VAL A 56 -28.75 -51.58 -11.94
C VAL A 56 -27.42 -52.26 -12.25
N ILE A 57 -27.28 -53.52 -11.83
CA ILE A 57 -26.11 -54.34 -12.14
C ILE A 57 -26.13 -54.70 -13.63
N GLY A 58 -25.17 -54.19 -14.38
CA GLY A 58 -24.99 -54.41 -15.81
C GLY A 58 -23.95 -55.48 -16.13
N ALA A 59 -24.03 -56.07 -17.33
CA ALA A 59 -23.09 -57.11 -17.79
C ALA A 59 -21.63 -56.65 -17.96
N LYS A 60 -21.34 -55.35 -17.77
CA LYS A 60 -20.01 -54.74 -17.87
C LYS A 60 -19.43 -54.27 -16.52
N ASP A 61 -20.19 -54.44 -15.45
CA ASP A 61 -19.79 -53.98 -14.11
C ASP A 61 -18.61 -54.81 -13.58
N THR A 62 -17.64 -54.13 -12.95
CA THR A 62 -16.55 -54.81 -12.22
C THR A 62 -17.06 -55.45 -10.94
N LEU A 63 -16.26 -56.32 -10.32
CA LEU A 63 -16.57 -56.81 -8.96
C LEU A 63 -16.63 -55.66 -7.94
N GLY A 64 -15.85 -54.59 -8.14
CA GLY A 64 -15.95 -53.36 -7.33
C GLY A 64 -17.27 -52.63 -7.55
N ASP A 65 -17.69 -52.46 -8.81
CA ASP A 65 -18.97 -51.83 -9.16
C ASP A 65 -20.15 -52.63 -8.62
N ILE A 66 -20.14 -53.96 -8.80
CA ILE A 66 -21.17 -54.86 -8.25
C ILE A 66 -21.18 -54.73 -6.72
N TYR A 67 -20.02 -54.75 -6.07
CA TYR A 67 -19.90 -54.59 -4.62
C TYR A 67 -20.52 -53.29 -4.15
N TYR A 68 -20.13 -52.13 -4.70
CA TYR A 68 -20.65 -50.83 -4.29
C TYR A 68 -22.13 -50.61 -4.66
N LYS A 69 -22.63 -51.24 -5.74
CA LYS A 69 -24.05 -51.19 -6.12
C LYS A 69 -24.94 -52.08 -5.26
N SER A 70 -24.40 -53.21 -4.75
CA SER A 70 -25.09 -54.10 -3.81
C SER A 70 -24.85 -53.77 -2.34
N TYR A 71 -23.93 -52.84 -2.05
CA TYR A 71 -23.59 -52.47 -0.68
C TYR A 71 -24.69 -51.58 -0.10
N THR A 72 -25.44 -52.12 0.86
CA THR A 72 -26.36 -51.33 1.69
C THR A 72 -25.93 -51.44 3.15
N GLU A 73 -25.86 -50.30 3.85
CA GLU A 73 -25.48 -50.30 5.28
C GLU A 73 -26.50 -51.08 6.13
N GLU A 74 -27.74 -51.17 5.66
CA GLU A 74 -28.85 -51.90 6.31
C GLU A 74 -28.66 -53.43 6.26
N GLU A 75 -28.18 -54.01 5.15
CA GLU A 75 -27.92 -55.46 5.06
C GLU A 75 -26.67 -55.91 5.83
N ARG A 76 -25.71 -54.99 6.05
CA ARG A 76 -24.48 -55.27 6.81
C ARG A 76 -24.72 -55.35 8.32
N GLY A 77 -25.65 -54.55 8.86
CA GLY A 77 -25.84 -54.40 10.30
C GLY A 77 -24.52 -54.05 11.02
N SER A 78 -24.25 -54.74 12.14
CA SER A 78 -23.05 -54.51 12.99
C SER A 78 -21.78 -55.23 12.52
N ALA A 79 -21.80 -55.90 11.37
CA ALA A 79 -20.64 -56.66 10.88
C ALA A 79 -19.54 -55.71 10.34
N PRO A 80 -18.25 -55.95 10.64
CA PRO A 80 -17.15 -55.18 10.06
C PRO A 80 -17.17 -55.25 8.53
N HIS A 81 -16.98 -54.11 7.86
CA HIS A 81 -16.93 -54.02 6.40
C HIS A 81 -15.83 -54.93 5.83
N GLN A 82 -16.22 -55.95 5.07
CA GLN A 82 -15.30 -56.78 4.29
C GLN A 82 -15.34 -56.32 2.83
N ALA A 83 -14.28 -55.64 2.40
CA ALA A 83 -14.08 -55.32 1.00
C ALA A 83 -13.82 -56.62 0.20
N PRO A 84 -14.18 -56.66 -1.09
CA PRO A 84 -13.96 -57.84 -1.93
C PRO A 84 -12.47 -58.02 -2.30
N TRP A 85 -11.62 -57.04 -1.99
CA TRP A 85 -10.16 -57.13 -2.09
C TRP A 85 -9.52 -57.36 -0.71
N GLY A 86 -8.41 -58.09 -0.69
CA GLY A 86 -7.68 -58.42 0.54
C GLY A 86 -6.87 -57.28 1.16
N LEU A 87 -6.76 -56.13 0.49
CA LEU A 87 -5.99 -54.96 0.94
C LEU A 87 -6.78 -54.16 1.99
N LYS A 88 -6.21 -53.97 3.18
CA LYS A 88 -6.78 -53.17 4.27
C LYS A 88 -6.16 -51.77 4.35
N GLN A 89 -6.84 -50.87 5.03
CA GLN A 89 -6.30 -49.54 5.33
C GLN A 89 -5.00 -49.70 6.13
N ARG A 90 -3.90 -49.12 5.62
CA ARG A 90 -2.51 -49.23 6.11
C ARG A 90 -1.69 -50.45 5.62
N ASP A 91 -2.26 -51.32 4.79
CA ASP A 91 -1.46 -52.32 4.10
C ASP A 91 -0.55 -51.62 3.09
N THR A 92 0.69 -52.09 2.98
CA THR A 92 1.64 -51.59 2.00
C THR A 92 1.50 -52.38 0.70
N PHE A 93 1.66 -51.71 -0.45
CA PHE A 93 1.62 -52.34 -1.79
C PHE A 93 2.87 -53.20 -2.08
N GLN A 94 3.33 -53.98 -1.09
CA GLN A 94 4.53 -54.81 -1.17
C GLN A 94 4.21 -56.26 -1.51
N GLU A 95 3.02 -56.77 -1.15
CA GLU A 95 2.62 -58.14 -1.41
C GLU A 95 1.88 -58.28 -2.75
N PHE A 96 2.45 -59.05 -3.68
CA PHE A 96 1.95 -59.17 -5.05
C PHE A 96 0.51 -59.68 -5.16
N GLY A 97 0.10 -60.66 -4.34
CA GLY A 97 -1.23 -61.27 -4.40
C GLY A 97 -2.36 -60.26 -4.11
N PRO A 98 -2.38 -59.64 -2.90
CA PRO A 98 -3.35 -58.60 -2.56
C PRO A 98 -3.34 -57.39 -3.50
N CYS A 99 -2.14 -56.97 -3.96
CA CYS A 99 -2.02 -55.88 -4.95
C CYS A 99 -2.64 -56.25 -6.30
N ARG A 100 -2.42 -57.48 -6.76
CA ARG A 100 -2.98 -57.99 -8.01
C ARG A 100 -4.49 -58.07 -7.95
N ASP A 101 -5.06 -58.53 -6.83
CA ASP A 101 -6.52 -58.65 -6.67
C ASP A 101 -7.18 -57.26 -6.56
N TRP A 102 -6.53 -56.31 -5.90
CA TRP A 102 -6.98 -54.91 -5.90
C TRP A 102 -6.91 -54.29 -7.31
N PHE A 103 -5.78 -54.45 -8.01
CA PHE A 103 -5.57 -53.89 -9.35
C PHE A 103 -6.54 -54.48 -10.37
N LEU A 104 -6.74 -55.80 -10.39
CA LEU A 104 -7.65 -56.47 -11.33
C LEU A 104 -9.13 -56.08 -11.13
N ASN A 105 -9.51 -55.68 -9.91
CA ASN A 105 -10.87 -55.24 -9.60
C ASN A 105 -11.06 -53.72 -9.70
N SER A 106 -9.99 -52.96 -9.90
CA SER A 106 -10.01 -51.50 -10.09
C SER A 106 -10.22 -51.08 -11.55
N PHE A 107 -10.01 -52.00 -12.51
CA PHE A 107 -10.17 -51.72 -13.93
C PHE A 107 -11.32 -52.52 -14.52
N THR A 108 -12.09 -51.90 -15.43
CA THR A 108 -13.18 -52.60 -16.13
C THR A 108 -12.65 -53.81 -16.90
N PRO A 109 -13.44 -54.90 -17.04
CA PRO A 109 -13.02 -56.05 -17.85
C PRO A 109 -12.61 -55.66 -19.28
N GLY A 110 -13.22 -54.61 -19.84
CA GLY A 110 -12.85 -54.04 -21.13
C GLY A 110 -11.44 -53.41 -21.14
N GLU A 111 -11.08 -52.67 -20.11
CA GLU A 111 -9.72 -52.10 -19.98
C GLU A 111 -8.68 -53.18 -19.73
N VAL A 112 -8.98 -54.18 -18.89
CA VAL A 112 -8.11 -55.35 -18.68
C VAL A 112 -7.87 -56.11 -19.99
N ASN A 113 -8.92 -56.34 -20.78
CA ASN A 113 -8.81 -57.00 -22.08
C ASN A 113 -8.05 -56.15 -23.10
N ARG A 114 -8.24 -54.83 -23.09
CA ARG A 114 -7.46 -53.89 -23.93
C ARG A 114 -5.97 -53.96 -23.60
N GLN A 115 -5.60 -53.97 -22.32
CA GLN A 115 -4.20 -54.09 -21.90
C GLN A 115 -3.63 -55.47 -22.24
N ARG A 116 -4.41 -56.56 -22.10
CA ARG A 116 -4.01 -57.91 -22.51
C ARG A 116 -3.83 -58.08 -24.02
N ALA A 117 -4.58 -57.31 -24.81
CA ALA A 117 -4.48 -57.31 -26.27
C ALA A 117 -3.25 -56.54 -26.79
N LYS A 118 -2.57 -55.77 -25.93
CA LYS A 118 -1.33 -55.08 -26.31
C LYS A 118 -0.18 -56.07 -26.47
N THR A 119 0.68 -55.81 -27.44
CA THR A 119 1.94 -56.54 -27.59
C THR A 119 2.85 -56.25 -26.40
N HIS A 120 3.77 -57.18 -26.11
CA HIS A 120 4.76 -57.02 -25.04
C HIS A 120 5.59 -55.73 -25.22
N GLU A 121 5.94 -55.39 -26.47
CA GLU A 121 6.62 -54.14 -26.80
C GLU A 121 5.78 -52.90 -26.48
N SER A 122 4.47 -52.92 -26.75
CA SER A 122 3.56 -51.81 -26.43
C SER A 122 3.40 -51.61 -24.92
N LEU A 123 3.34 -52.71 -24.15
CA LEU A 123 3.33 -52.65 -22.68
C LEU A 123 4.64 -52.07 -22.14
N TYR A 124 5.79 -52.52 -22.64
CA TYR A 124 7.10 -52.01 -22.24
C TYR A 124 7.23 -50.51 -22.56
N ARG A 125 6.86 -50.07 -23.77
CA ARG A 125 6.84 -48.64 -24.13
C ARG A 125 5.93 -47.82 -23.22
N THR A 126 4.75 -48.33 -22.90
CA THR A 126 3.80 -47.64 -21.99
C THR A 126 4.40 -47.51 -20.59
N TYR A 127 5.05 -48.55 -20.08
CA TYR A 127 5.74 -48.53 -18.79
C TYR A 127 6.88 -47.50 -18.78
N VAL A 128 7.76 -47.53 -19.78
CA VAL A 128 8.89 -46.60 -19.91
C VAL A 128 8.42 -45.14 -19.98
N ILE A 129 7.36 -44.86 -20.75
CA ILE A 129 6.78 -43.51 -20.84
C ILE A 129 6.18 -43.06 -19.50
N GLY A 130 5.43 -43.94 -18.82
CA GLY A 130 4.85 -43.62 -17.51
C GLY A 130 5.92 -43.34 -16.45
N GLU A 131 6.97 -44.17 -16.43
CA GLU A 131 8.14 -44.04 -15.57
C GLU A 131 8.93 -42.75 -15.85
N ALA A 132 9.13 -42.39 -17.11
CA ALA A 132 9.79 -41.14 -17.52
C ALA A 132 8.97 -39.92 -17.09
N ASN A 133 7.66 -39.93 -17.35
CA ASN A 133 6.77 -38.83 -16.97
C ASN A 133 6.70 -38.66 -15.44
N THR A 134 6.66 -39.75 -14.69
CA THR A 134 6.62 -39.70 -13.21
C THR A 134 7.93 -39.15 -12.65
N ARG A 135 9.08 -39.57 -13.19
CA ARG A 135 10.38 -39.01 -12.78
C ARG A 135 10.50 -37.53 -13.15
N ALA A 136 10.05 -37.14 -14.34
CA ALA A 136 10.06 -35.74 -14.76
C ALA A 136 9.21 -34.86 -13.84
N ALA A 137 7.99 -35.30 -13.51
CA ALA A 137 7.13 -34.60 -12.56
C ALA A 137 7.76 -34.48 -11.17
N ASN A 138 8.35 -35.56 -10.65
CA ASN A 138 9.03 -35.54 -9.36
C ASN A 138 10.23 -34.58 -9.36
N HIS A 139 11.04 -34.56 -10.43
CA HIS A 139 12.14 -33.61 -10.56
C HIS A 139 11.65 -32.17 -10.61
N GLN A 140 10.54 -31.89 -11.30
CA GLN A 140 9.96 -30.54 -11.35
C GLN A 140 9.49 -30.09 -9.96
N ILE A 141 8.77 -30.95 -9.23
CA ILE A 141 8.32 -30.67 -7.85
C ILE A 141 9.53 -30.35 -6.95
N VAL A 142 10.62 -31.10 -7.05
CA VAL A 142 11.82 -30.85 -6.24
C VAL A 142 12.48 -29.50 -6.60
N ARG A 143 12.52 -29.13 -7.89
CA ARG A 143 13.05 -27.83 -8.33
C ARG A 143 12.21 -26.66 -7.82
N GLU A 144 10.89 -26.76 -7.93
CA GLU A 144 9.96 -25.75 -7.41
C GLU A 144 10.08 -25.63 -5.89
N TRP A 145 10.15 -26.76 -5.18
CA TRP A 145 10.34 -26.76 -3.74
C TRP A 145 11.65 -26.08 -3.32
N ARG A 146 12.77 -26.35 -4.00
CA ARG A 146 14.05 -25.67 -3.75
C ARG A 146 13.96 -24.16 -4.02
N THR A 147 13.19 -23.75 -5.01
CA THR A 147 12.99 -22.34 -5.34
C THR A 147 12.15 -21.65 -4.27
N MET A 148 11.03 -22.25 -3.86
CA MET A 148 10.22 -21.77 -2.75
C MET A 148 11.00 -21.68 -1.43
N VAL A 149 11.92 -22.61 -1.16
CA VAL A 149 12.78 -22.56 0.03
C VAL A 149 13.73 -21.36 -0.01
N ARG A 150 14.31 -21.04 -1.18
CA ARG A 150 15.14 -19.84 -1.36
C ARG A 150 14.32 -18.57 -1.18
N GLU A 151 13.19 -18.47 -1.88
CA GLU A 151 12.28 -17.32 -1.77
C GLU A 151 11.80 -17.11 -0.34
N ARG A 152 11.51 -18.17 0.42
CA ARG A 152 11.18 -18.08 1.84
C ARG A 152 12.28 -17.39 2.64
N ALA A 153 13.55 -17.76 2.43
CA ALA A 153 14.67 -17.15 3.14
C ALA A 153 14.82 -15.65 2.79
N ASP A 154 14.58 -15.29 1.53
CA ASP A 154 14.58 -13.88 1.08
C ASP A 154 13.41 -13.10 1.71
N TRP A 155 12.22 -13.70 1.77
CA TRP A 155 11.04 -13.13 2.42
C TRP A 155 11.23 -12.95 3.94
N GLU A 156 11.84 -13.92 4.61
CA GLU A 156 12.17 -13.82 6.03
C GLU A 156 13.19 -12.70 6.27
N SER A 157 14.23 -12.61 5.44
CA SER A 157 15.21 -11.52 5.50
C SER A 157 14.58 -10.14 5.25
N TYR A 158 13.64 -10.05 4.30
CA TYR A 158 12.90 -8.81 4.04
C TYR A 158 11.99 -8.43 5.21
N ARG A 159 11.27 -9.41 5.77
CA ARG A 159 10.43 -9.23 6.96
C ARG A 159 11.26 -8.71 8.14
N GLU A 160 12.44 -9.27 8.40
CA GLU A 160 13.33 -8.80 9.46
C GLU A 160 13.76 -7.35 9.25
N ARG A 161 14.13 -6.96 8.02
CA ARG A 161 14.46 -5.56 7.68
C ARG A 161 13.28 -4.62 7.94
N MET A 162 12.06 -5.04 7.58
CA MET A 162 10.86 -4.24 7.83
C MET A 162 10.53 -4.11 9.32
N LEU A 163 10.64 -5.19 10.09
CA LEU A 163 10.46 -5.16 11.55
C LEU A 163 11.48 -4.23 12.22
N LYS A 164 12.74 -4.23 11.75
CA LYS A 164 13.76 -3.31 12.24
C LYS A 164 13.39 -1.84 11.95
N ARG A 165 12.93 -1.54 10.74
CA ARG A 165 12.47 -0.19 10.38
C ARG A 165 11.27 0.26 11.22
N ILE A 166 10.31 -0.63 11.49
CA ILE A 166 9.16 -0.34 12.36
C ILE A 166 9.65 -0.01 13.78
N SER A 167 10.54 -0.83 14.34
CA SER A 167 11.11 -0.57 15.67
C SER A 167 11.87 0.75 15.74
N ASP A 168 12.64 1.09 14.70
CA ASP A 168 13.37 2.37 14.65
C ASP A 168 12.41 3.56 14.49
N PHE A 169 11.34 3.41 13.69
CA PHE A 169 10.28 4.41 13.58
C PHE A 169 9.57 4.66 14.92
N GLU A 170 9.25 3.61 15.67
CA GLU A 170 8.67 3.73 17.01
C GLU A 170 9.60 4.48 17.98
N LYS A 171 10.92 4.23 17.93
CA LYS A 171 11.90 4.99 18.72
C LYS A 171 11.94 6.46 18.32
N PHE A 172 11.96 6.77 17.02
CA PHE A 172 11.95 8.15 16.54
C PHE A 172 10.67 8.88 16.92
N LYS A 173 9.52 8.19 16.85
CA LYS A 173 8.24 8.74 17.29
C LYS A 173 8.27 9.08 18.79
N ALA A 174 8.78 8.17 19.62
CA ALA A 174 8.91 8.42 21.06
C ALA A 174 9.85 9.61 21.36
N ALA A 175 10.99 9.70 20.67
CA ALA A 175 11.91 10.82 20.81
C ALA A 175 11.29 12.15 20.36
N PHE A 176 10.52 12.12 19.27
CA PHE A 176 9.79 13.29 18.78
C PHE A 176 8.72 13.76 19.78
N ASP A 177 7.97 12.83 20.38
CA ASP A 177 6.97 13.14 21.41
C ASP A 177 7.64 13.73 22.67
N GLU A 178 8.84 13.27 23.04
CA GLU A 178 9.63 13.83 24.13
C GLU A 178 10.10 15.26 23.82
N GLU A 179 10.65 15.51 22.63
CA GLU A 179 11.07 16.85 22.21
C GLU A 179 9.88 17.81 22.10
N LYS A 180 8.74 17.33 21.62
CA LYS A 180 7.49 18.12 21.61
C LYS A 180 7.07 18.51 23.03
N ALA A 181 7.14 17.58 23.99
CA ALA A 181 6.82 17.87 25.37
C ALA A 181 7.79 18.89 26.01
N LYS A 182 9.09 18.82 25.69
CA LYS A 182 10.08 19.82 26.13
C LYS A 182 9.77 21.19 25.54
N PHE A 183 9.50 21.27 24.24
CA PHE A 183 9.15 22.51 23.57
C PHE A 183 7.90 23.17 24.18
N ASP A 184 6.86 22.39 24.45
CA ASP A 184 5.64 22.89 25.09
C ASP A 184 5.90 23.39 26.52
N ALA A 185 6.81 22.75 27.26
CA ALA A 185 7.21 23.19 28.59
C ALA A 185 8.00 24.52 28.54
N ASP A 186 8.96 24.63 27.61
CA ASP A 186 9.75 25.84 27.42
C ASP A 186 8.86 27.02 26.98
N LYS A 187 7.92 26.78 26.07
CA LYS A 187 6.93 27.77 25.65
C LYS A 187 6.12 28.29 26.84
N LYS A 188 5.61 27.41 27.70
CA LYS A 188 4.88 27.81 28.91
C LYS A 188 5.76 28.59 29.89
N ALA A 189 7.03 28.20 30.03
CA ALA A 189 7.98 28.91 30.88
C ALA A 189 8.26 30.33 30.36
N GLU A 190 8.44 30.50 29.04
CA GLU A 190 8.57 31.81 28.41
C GLU A 190 7.33 32.68 28.59
N GLU A 191 6.14 32.12 28.39
CA GLU A 191 4.86 32.81 28.57
C GLU A 191 4.70 33.29 30.02
N TRP A 192 5.02 32.45 31.01
CA TRP A 192 5.04 32.85 32.42
C TRP A 192 6.09 33.91 32.72
N GLY A 193 7.26 33.85 32.06
CA GLY A 193 8.28 34.89 32.15
C GLY A 193 7.80 36.25 31.63
N ARG A 194 7.14 36.26 30.46
CA ARG A 194 6.56 37.48 29.86
C ARG A 194 5.44 38.06 30.71
N GLU A 195 4.54 37.21 31.21
CA GLU A 195 3.45 37.65 32.08
C GLU A 195 4.00 38.21 33.41
N GLY A 196 5.05 37.57 33.97
CA GLY A 196 5.76 38.08 35.14
C GLY A 196 6.39 39.46 34.92
N LEU A 197 6.98 39.71 33.75
CA LEU A 197 7.52 41.03 33.38
C LEU A 197 6.41 42.07 33.17
N LYS A 198 5.32 41.69 32.51
CA LYS A 198 4.15 42.56 32.30
C LYS A 198 3.52 43.01 33.62
N ASN A 199 3.37 42.09 34.58
CA ASN A 199 2.87 42.41 35.92
C ASN A 199 3.79 43.37 36.67
N LYS A 200 5.11 43.19 36.56
CA LYS A 200 6.09 44.13 37.14
C LYS A 200 6.01 45.52 36.51
N LEU A 201 5.86 45.59 35.18
CA LEU A 201 5.69 46.84 34.45
C LEU A 201 4.44 47.59 34.95
N GLN A 202 3.29 46.91 35.01
CA GLN A 202 2.05 47.50 35.51
C GLN A 202 2.18 47.97 36.96
N ALA A 203 2.88 47.23 37.81
CA ALA A 203 3.12 47.64 39.20
C ALA A 203 3.97 48.93 39.27
N VAL A 204 5.01 49.04 38.44
CA VAL A 204 5.84 50.26 38.35
C VAL A 204 5.03 51.43 37.79
N GLU A 205 4.20 51.21 36.76
CA GLU A 205 3.33 52.26 36.22
C GLU A 205 2.31 52.76 37.25
N GLN A 206 1.72 51.86 38.06
CA GLN A 206 0.83 52.24 39.15
C GLN A 206 1.56 53.03 40.23
N GLN A 207 2.79 52.65 40.59
CA GLN A 207 3.62 53.42 41.52
C GLN A 207 3.94 54.81 40.95
N LEU A 208 4.37 54.88 39.69
CA LEU A 208 4.63 56.15 39.00
C LEU A 208 3.39 57.05 38.98
N SER A 209 2.21 56.48 38.75
CA SER A 209 0.94 57.22 38.78
C SER A 209 0.63 57.78 40.17
N LYS A 210 0.85 56.98 41.23
CA LYS A 210 0.71 57.44 42.61
C LYS A 210 1.69 58.55 42.96
N GLU A 211 2.97 58.39 42.63
CA GLU A 211 4.00 59.41 42.85
C GLU A 211 3.70 60.71 42.10
N LYS A 212 3.23 60.62 40.84
CA LYS A 212 2.80 61.80 40.07
C LYS A 212 1.62 62.53 40.74
N ALA A 213 0.64 61.79 41.25
CA ALA A 213 -0.50 62.37 41.96
C ALA A 213 -0.07 63.03 43.28
N GLU A 214 0.84 62.41 44.03
CA GLU A 214 1.42 62.97 45.24
C GLU A 214 2.24 64.24 44.94
N PHE A 215 3.08 64.20 43.91
CA PHE A 215 3.85 65.36 43.46
C PHE A 215 2.92 66.53 43.08
N LYS A 216 1.86 66.25 42.32
CA LYS A 216 0.85 67.26 41.96
C LYS A 216 0.21 67.89 43.20
N ARG A 217 -0.17 67.10 44.20
CA ARG A 217 -0.71 67.62 45.48
C ARG A 217 0.31 68.49 46.23
N ILE A 218 1.59 68.10 46.21
CA ILE A 218 2.66 68.91 46.82
C ILE A 218 2.77 70.25 46.10
N CYS A 219 2.77 70.26 44.76
CA CYS A 219 2.79 71.49 43.97
C CYS A 219 1.58 72.38 44.24
N GLU A 220 0.37 71.82 44.32
CA GLU A 220 -0.85 72.55 44.66
C GLU A 220 -0.73 73.21 46.04
N LYS A 221 -0.28 72.46 47.05
CA LYS A 221 -0.08 72.96 48.42
C LYS A 221 0.97 74.06 48.50
N ASP A 222 2.08 73.93 47.77
CA ASP A 222 3.10 74.97 47.72
C ASP A 222 2.63 76.20 46.95
N ASN A 223 1.79 76.03 45.91
CA ASN A 223 1.16 77.15 45.22
C ASN A 223 0.16 77.89 46.14
N GLU A 224 -0.64 77.18 46.93
CA GLU A 224 -1.50 77.78 47.96
C GLU A 224 -0.70 78.57 49.00
N ARG A 225 0.44 78.02 49.46
CA ARG A 225 1.36 78.73 50.36
C ARG A 225 1.94 79.97 49.72
N ALA A 226 2.33 79.90 48.45
CA ALA A 226 2.83 81.04 47.70
C ALA A 226 1.75 82.11 47.53
N PHE A 227 0.50 81.73 47.23
CA PHE A 227 -0.64 82.65 47.18
C PHE A 227 -0.93 83.28 48.54
N ALA A 228 -0.91 82.50 49.62
CA ALA A 228 -1.10 83.02 50.98
C ALA A 228 0.03 83.99 51.39
N ALA A 229 1.27 83.71 50.98
CA ALA A 229 2.40 84.61 51.17
C ALA A 229 2.24 85.89 50.33
N ARG A 230 1.79 85.79 49.07
CA ARG A 230 1.47 86.96 48.23
C ARG A 230 0.34 87.79 48.84
N ASN A 231 -0.73 87.18 49.32
CA ASN A 231 -1.81 87.91 49.98
C ASN A 231 -1.32 88.62 51.25
N LYS A 232 -0.46 87.97 52.05
CA LYS A 232 0.19 88.65 53.18
C LYS A 232 1.08 89.80 52.73
N ILE A 233 1.82 89.67 51.63
CA ILE A 233 2.60 90.76 51.06
C ILE A 233 1.66 91.89 50.64
N VAL A 234 0.56 91.61 49.95
CA VAL A 234 -0.43 92.62 49.55
C VAL A 234 -1.10 93.28 50.77
N ASP A 235 -1.45 92.53 51.81
CA ASP A 235 -1.99 93.09 53.05
C ASP A 235 -0.96 93.98 53.78
N LEU A 236 0.31 93.55 53.77
CA LEU A 236 1.42 94.34 54.30
C LEU A 236 1.70 95.56 53.42
N GLU A 237 1.59 95.45 52.11
CA GLU A 237 1.68 96.55 51.15
C GLU A 237 0.52 97.52 51.33
N ALA A 238 -0.70 97.04 51.59
CA ALA A 238 -1.86 97.87 51.90
C ALA A 238 -1.69 98.58 53.24
N LYS A 239 -1.14 97.91 54.26
CA LYS A 239 -0.73 98.54 55.52
C LYS A 239 0.42 99.53 55.33
N ILE A 240 1.36 99.23 54.44
CA ILE A 240 2.39 100.16 54.02
C ILE A 240 1.72 101.33 53.34
N VAL A 241 0.79 101.17 52.42
CA VAL A 241 0.02 102.25 51.78
C VAL A 241 -0.82 103.03 52.80
N GLU A 242 -1.38 102.41 53.84
CA GLU A 242 -2.11 103.09 54.92
C GLU A 242 -1.17 103.88 55.83
N LEU A 243 -0.01 103.31 56.16
CA LEU A 243 1.08 104.00 56.88
C LEU A 243 1.74 105.06 56.00
N THR A 244 1.82 104.84 54.70
CA THR A 244 2.31 105.73 53.66
C THR A 244 1.30 106.83 53.42
N ALA A 245 -0.01 106.60 53.51
CA ALA A 245 -1.03 107.66 53.53
C ALA A 245 -0.93 108.53 54.80
N LYS A 246 -0.48 107.95 55.93
CA LYS A 246 -0.08 108.70 57.14
C LYS A 246 1.29 109.40 57.00
N VAL A 247 2.12 109.00 56.04
CA VAL A 247 3.38 109.67 55.65
C VAL A 247 3.17 110.65 54.47
N ASP A 248 2.10 110.50 53.68
CA ASP A 248 1.73 111.31 52.52
C ASP A 248 0.77 112.45 52.91
N ASP A 249 0.25 112.46 54.14
CA ASP A 249 -0.11 113.71 54.86
C ASP A 249 1.15 114.55 55.19
N ALA A 250 2.35 114.04 54.89
CA ALA A 250 3.61 114.77 54.93
C ALA A 250 4.42 114.78 53.62
N GLN A 251 4.08 114.04 52.56
CA GLN A 251 4.85 114.11 51.30
C GLN A 251 4.17 113.44 50.09
N ALA A 252 3.19 114.13 49.49
CA ALA A 252 2.85 113.88 48.10
C ALA A 252 4.08 114.09 47.19
N THR A 253 4.55 113.08 46.45
CA THR A 253 4.84 113.06 44.98
C THR A 253 5.55 111.74 44.55
N GLN A 254 4.96 111.01 43.58
CA GLN A 254 5.63 110.30 42.44
C GLN A 254 5.55 108.75 42.28
N VAL A 255 4.55 108.32 41.47
CA VAL A 255 4.54 107.40 40.29
C VAL A 255 4.99 105.91 40.38
N ALA A 256 4.11 105.07 39.82
CA ALA A 256 4.03 103.61 39.80
C ALA A 256 4.90 102.85 38.75
N LYS A 257 5.06 101.54 39.01
CA LYS A 257 5.70 100.47 38.21
C LYS A 257 4.77 99.86 37.13
N GLN A 258 5.34 99.39 36.00
CA GLN A 258 4.84 98.30 35.12
C GLN A 258 6.07 97.57 34.51
N GLN A 259 6.35 96.27 34.74
CA GLN A 259 5.82 95.01 34.13
C GLN A 259 6.25 94.87 32.65
N ILE A 260 7.31 94.12 32.26
CA ILE A 260 7.51 92.64 32.15
C ILE A 260 6.34 91.92 31.47
N GLU A 261 6.28 92.02 30.13
CA GLU A 261 5.41 91.21 29.28
C GLU A 261 6.01 91.11 27.87
N VAL A 262 6.88 90.12 27.62
CA VAL A 262 7.26 89.68 26.25
C VAL A 262 7.51 88.15 26.14
N ASP A 263 7.97 87.44 27.19
CA ASP A 263 8.44 86.05 27.02
C ASP A 263 7.38 84.95 27.22
N ARG A 264 6.25 84.99 26.48
CA ARG A 264 5.29 83.86 26.48
C ARG A 264 4.77 83.43 25.10
N CYS A 265 5.12 84.13 24.02
CA CYS A 265 4.61 83.78 22.68
C CYS A 265 5.59 82.92 21.83
N GLU A 266 6.90 82.94 22.07
CA GLU A 266 7.85 82.19 21.23
C GLU A 266 8.01 80.69 21.60
N SER A 267 7.67 80.30 22.83
CA SER A 267 7.85 78.90 23.27
C SER A 267 6.74 77.95 22.80
N LEU A 268 5.54 78.44 22.49
CA LEU A 268 4.41 77.59 22.05
C LEU A 268 4.43 77.31 20.55
N GLU A 269 5.09 78.14 19.75
CA GLU A 269 5.17 78.01 18.30
C GLU A 269 6.23 76.98 17.88
N ILE A 270 7.32 76.87 18.64
CA ILE A 270 8.37 75.85 18.44
C ILE A 270 7.88 74.44 18.82
N ASP A 271 7.10 74.32 19.91
CA ASP A 271 6.56 73.03 20.36
C ASP A 271 5.50 72.48 19.39
N LEU A 272 4.69 73.35 18.79
CA LEU A 272 3.64 72.96 17.84
C LEU A 272 4.22 72.52 16.48
N GLU A 273 5.28 73.17 16.01
CA GLU A 273 5.95 72.79 14.77
C GLU A 273 6.80 71.51 14.92
N ALA A 274 7.39 71.28 16.11
CA ALA A 274 8.06 70.02 16.44
C ALA A 274 7.09 68.83 16.55
N GLU A 275 5.84 69.07 16.98
CA GLU A 275 4.79 68.04 17.03
C GLU A 275 4.30 67.65 15.63
N LYS A 276 4.09 68.62 14.74
CA LYS A 276 3.74 68.35 13.32
C LYS A 276 4.82 67.56 12.57
N VAL A 277 6.10 67.88 12.79
CA VAL A 277 7.21 67.15 12.16
C VAL A 277 7.28 65.71 12.69
N LYS A 278 6.98 65.48 13.98
CA LYS A 278 6.86 64.12 14.55
C LYS A 278 5.65 63.36 14.01
N ALA A 279 4.52 64.03 13.82
CA ALA A 279 3.33 63.43 13.23
C ALA A 279 3.57 63.01 11.76
N ALA A 280 4.18 63.88 10.95
CA ALA A 280 4.50 63.60 9.55
C ALA A 280 5.52 62.46 9.40
N THR A 281 6.57 62.44 10.22
CA THR A 281 7.56 61.34 10.21
C THR A 281 7.00 60.02 10.70
N ALA A 282 6.06 60.03 11.66
CA ALA A 282 5.34 58.83 12.09
C ALA A 282 4.37 58.29 11.02
N GLU A 283 3.76 59.17 10.23
CA GLU A 283 2.88 58.79 9.12
C GLU A 283 3.66 58.19 7.94
N GLU A 284 4.81 58.78 7.60
CA GLU A 284 5.71 58.25 6.58
C GLU A 284 6.30 56.89 7.00
N ALA A 285 6.68 56.73 8.27
CA ALA A 285 7.11 55.43 8.82
C ALA A 285 6.01 54.36 8.76
N ARG A 286 4.74 54.74 8.96
CA ARG A 286 3.59 53.83 8.80
C ARG A 286 3.40 53.43 7.35
N ALA A 287 3.50 54.36 6.40
CA ALA A 287 3.37 54.09 4.96
C ALA A 287 4.47 53.15 4.44
N VAL A 288 5.71 53.33 4.91
CA VAL A 288 6.83 52.44 4.58
C VAL A 288 6.60 51.03 5.17
N SER A 289 6.10 50.94 6.40
CA SER A 289 5.80 49.66 7.05
C SER A 289 4.67 48.89 6.35
N THR A 290 3.60 49.56 5.92
CA THR A 290 2.52 48.92 5.16
C THR A 290 2.94 48.51 3.76
N ALA A 291 3.78 49.30 3.08
CA ALA A 291 4.34 48.90 1.79
C ALA A 291 5.24 47.66 1.92
N ALA A 292 6.08 47.59 2.96
CA ALA A 292 6.90 46.42 3.24
C ALA A 292 6.06 45.16 3.53
N LEU A 293 4.98 45.30 4.33
CA LEU A 293 4.05 44.20 4.59
C LEU A 293 3.36 43.67 3.33
N ASN A 294 2.96 44.55 2.41
CA ASN A 294 2.34 44.13 1.14
C ASN A 294 3.32 43.37 0.23
N VAL A 295 4.60 43.74 0.23
CA VAL A 295 5.65 43.02 -0.51
C VAL A 295 5.90 41.64 0.10
N GLU A 296 5.98 41.53 1.43
CA GLU A 296 6.12 40.24 2.10
C GLU A 296 4.90 39.33 1.83
N GLN A 297 3.69 39.89 1.83
CA GLN A 297 2.47 39.12 1.59
C GLN A 297 2.34 38.62 0.14
N THR A 298 2.79 39.41 -0.84
CA THR A 298 2.82 38.99 -2.25
C THR A 298 3.88 37.93 -2.51
N ASN A 299 5.08 38.10 -1.94
CA ASN A 299 6.12 37.07 -1.99
C ASN A 299 5.65 35.76 -1.36
N TYR A 300 4.91 35.82 -0.24
CA TYR A 300 4.34 34.63 0.39
C TYR A 300 3.31 33.94 -0.50
N SER A 301 2.42 34.69 -1.16
CA SER A 301 1.42 34.09 -2.07
C SER A 301 2.05 33.45 -3.31
N GLU A 302 3.10 34.06 -3.87
CA GLU A 302 3.85 33.49 -4.99
C GLU A 302 4.59 32.22 -4.56
N ALA A 303 5.25 32.23 -3.41
CA ALA A 303 5.91 31.06 -2.85
C ALA A 303 4.90 29.93 -2.57
N GLN A 304 3.73 30.26 -2.04
CA GLN A 304 2.66 29.28 -1.80
C GLN A 304 2.16 28.65 -3.11
N GLY A 305 1.96 29.45 -4.17
CA GLY A 305 1.56 28.92 -5.48
C GLY A 305 2.58 27.94 -6.08
N ILE A 306 3.88 28.21 -5.90
CA ILE A 306 4.95 27.28 -6.30
C ILE A 306 4.88 25.99 -5.48
N VAL A 307 4.70 26.11 -4.15
CA VAL A 307 4.58 24.94 -3.25
C VAL A 307 3.37 24.09 -3.63
N ASP A 308 2.21 24.70 -3.86
CA ASP A 308 0.98 23.98 -4.22
C ASP A 308 1.15 23.25 -5.57
N THR A 309 1.81 23.89 -6.53
CA THR A 309 2.16 23.27 -7.81
C THR A 309 3.05 22.05 -7.60
N LEU A 310 4.15 22.19 -6.85
CA LEU A 310 5.07 21.08 -6.56
C LEU A 310 4.40 19.95 -5.78
N VAL A 311 3.50 20.26 -4.84
CA VAL A 311 2.71 19.27 -4.10
C VAL A 311 1.82 18.47 -5.06
N SER A 312 1.11 19.15 -5.96
CA SER A 312 0.27 18.49 -6.96
C SER A 312 1.07 17.61 -7.92
N GLU A 313 2.22 18.08 -8.39
CA GLU A 313 3.11 17.31 -9.27
C GLU A 313 3.70 16.09 -8.55
N ALA A 314 4.13 16.25 -7.30
CA ALA A 314 4.64 15.16 -6.48
C ALA A 314 3.56 14.12 -6.16
N GLU A 315 2.32 14.56 -5.90
CA GLU A 315 1.18 13.69 -5.69
C GLU A 315 0.82 12.91 -6.96
N TRP A 316 0.82 13.55 -8.13
CA TRP A 316 0.63 12.87 -9.41
C TRP A 316 1.70 11.82 -9.66
N MET A 317 2.98 12.15 -9.43
CA MET A 317 4.07 11.17 -9.55
C MET A 317 3.89 9.98 -8.63
N ARG A 318 3.53 10.24 -7.36
CA ARG A 318 3.36 9.18 -6.35
C ARG A 318 2.16 8.28 -6.65
N SER A 319 1.06 8.86 -7.10
CA SER A 319 -0.20 8.13 -7.33
C SER A 319 -0.25 7.42 -8.68
N ARG A 320 0.33 8.01 -9.72
CA ARG A 320 0.16 7.53 -11.11
C ARG A 320 1.46 7.49 -11.91
N GLY A 321 2.30 8.53 -11.81
CA GLY A 321 3.52 8.64 -12.62
C GLY A 321 4.48 7.46 -12.48
N VAL A 322 4.82 7.06 -11.25
CA VAL A 322 5.73 5.90 -11.01
C VAL A 322 5.17 4.60 -11.58
N VAL A 323 3.86 4.39 -11.44
CA VAL A 323 3.19 3.18 -11.97
C VAL A 323 3.24 3.16 -13.49
N LEU A 324 3.00 4.30 -14.15
CA LEU A 324 3.07 4.39 -15.60
C LEU A 324 4.50 4.22 -16.12
N VAL A 325 5.52 4.76 -15.44
CA VAL A 325 6.94 4.51 -15.78
C VAL A 325 7.25 3.01 -15.67
N ALA A 326 6.86 2.36 -14.57
CA ALA A 326 7.09 0.94 -14.37
C ALA A 326 6.38 0.10 -15.45
N ASN A 327 5.13 0.43 -15.78
CA ASN A 327 4.39 -0.24 -16.85
C ASN A 327 5.06 -0.04 -18.22
N SER A 328 5.59 1.15 -18.52
CA SER A 328 6.30 1.40 -19.77
C SER A 328 7.59 0.60 -19.90
N ILE A 329 8.27 0.32 -18.78
CA ILE A 329 9.47 -0.51 -18.73
C ILE A 329 9.11 -1.99 -18.89
N LEU A 330 8.12 -2.46 -18.12
CA LEU A 330 7.72 -3.86 -18.09
C LEU A 330 7.07 -4.33 -19.40
N ASN A 331 6.43 -3.42 -20.13
CA ASN A 331 5.83 -3.71 -21.44
C ASN A 331 6.74 -3.30 -22.61
N ALA A 332 8.03 -3.02 -22.37
CA ALA A 332 8.97 -2.69 -23.43
C ALA A 332 9.29 -3.95 -24.24
N GLY A 333 8.99 -3.93 -25.55
CA GLY A 333 9.24 -5.07 -26.43
C GLY A 333 10.72 -5.44 -26.57
N GLU A 334 11.64 -4.53 -26.28
CA GLU A 334 13.08 -4.81 -26.14
C GLU A 334 13.37 -5.70 -24.93
N LEU A 335 12.74 -5.43 -23.79
CA LEU A 335 12.88 -6.22 -22.56
C LEU A 335 12.33 -7.64 -22.77
N ASP A 336 11.13 -7.75 -23.35
CA ASP A 336 10.53 -9.04 -23.67
C ASP A 336 11.41 -9.89 -24.57
N ARG A 337 11.97 -9.29 -25.63
CA ARG A 337 12.89 -9.99 -26.55
C ARG A 337 14.18 -10.42 -25.86
N ALA A 338 14.75 -9.58 -25.01
CA ALA A 338 15.98 -9.89 -24.28
C ALA A 338 15.74 -11.04 -23.28
N VAL A 339 14.65 -11.00 -22.52
CA VAL A 339 14.27 -12.05 -21.57
C VAL A 339 13.95 -13.37 -22.28
N ALA A 340 13.26 -13.32 -23.41
CA ALA A 340 12.97 -14.51 -24.21
C ALA A 340 14.27 -15.17 -24.72
N ALA A 341 15.18 -14.38 -25.30
CA ALA A 341 16.47 -14.87 -25.76
C ALA A 341 17.33 -15.46 -24.63
N LEU A 342 17.33 -14.83 -23.46
CA LEU A 342 18.02 -15.32 -22.28
C LEU A 342 17.44 -16.66 -21.79
N THR A 343 16.11 -16.75 -21.77
CA THR A 343 15.39 -17.96 -21.35
C THR A 343 15.66 -19.13 -22.31
N ASP A 344 15.60 -18.88 -23.62
CA ASP A 344 15.89 -19.89 -24.65
C ASP A 344 17.34 -20.39 -24.55
N ALA A 345 18.30 -19.48 -24.38
CA ALA A 345 19.70 -19.83 -24.22
C ALA A 345 19.97 -20.60 -22.91
N ALA A 346 19.34 -20.19 -21.81
CA ALA A 346 19.44 -20.87 -20.52
C ALA A 346 18.84 -22.29 -20.59
N HIS A 347 17.71 -22.45 -21.27
CA HIS A 347 17.14 -23.77 -21.54
C HIS A 347 18.09 -24.63 -22.36
N ALA A 348 18.68 -24.11 -23.44
CA ALA A 348 19.63 -24.86 -24.26
C ALA A 348 20.84 -25.36 -23.45
N VAL A 349 21.40 -24.53 -22.57
CA VAL A 349 22.49 -24.91 -21.65
C VAL A 349 22.03 -25.97 -20.65
N GLY A 350 20.84 -25.80 -20.05
CA GLY A 350 20.26 -26.77 -19.12
C GLY A 350 20.01 -28.14 -19.77
N HIS A 351 19.49 -28.15 -21.01
CA HIS A 351 19.33 -29.36 -21.81
C HIS A 351 20.68 -30.03 -22.05
N ARG A 352 21.72 -29.27 -22.46
CA ARG A 352 23.09 -29.79 -22.64
C ARG A 352 23.60 -30.45 -21.37
N GLY A 353 23.48 -29.76 -20.24
CA GLY A 353 23.96 -30.24 -18.93
C GLY A 353 23.31 -31.56 -18.55
N GLY A 354 21.98 -31.68 -18.70
CA GLY A 354 21.26 -32.92 -18.41
C GLY A 354 21.64 -34.08 -19.33
N TYR A 355 21.90 -33.81 -20.62
CA TYR A 355 22.39 -34.85 -21.54
C TYR A 355 23.78 -35.34 -21.18
N LEU A 356 24.70 -34.43 -20.84
CA LEU A 356 26.06 -34.80 -20.43
C LEU A 356 26.07 -35.59 -19.13
N GLU A 357 25.23 -35.23 -18.15
CA GLU A 357 25.07 -35.98 -16.91
C GLU A 357 24.55 -37.41 -17.17
N CYS A 358 23.56 -37.56 -18.04
CA CYS A 358 23.07 -38.87 -18.46
C CYS A 358 24.13 -39.69 -19.18
N ALA A 359 24.89 -39.06 -20.10
CA ALA A 359 25.98 -39.72 -20.81
C ALA A 359 27.03 -40.23 -19.80
N GLN A 360 27.45 -39.38 -18.85
CA GLN A 360 28.39 -39.76 -17.81
C GLN A 360 27.91 -40.97 -16.99
N HIS A 361 26.65 -40.99 -16.55
CA HIS A 361 26.12 -42.14 -15.81
C HIS A 361 26.12 -43.44 -16.64
N VAL A 362 25.86 -43.35 -17.95
CA VAL A 362 25.93 -44.51 -18.85
C VAL A 362 27.38 -44.98 -19.00
N GLU A 363 28.32 -44.06 -19.19
CA GLU A 363 29.76 -44.37 -19.28
C GLU A 363 30.26 -45.07 -18.02
N GLU A 364 29.88 -44.59 -16.83
CA GLU A 364 30.24 -45.18 -15.54
C GLU A 364 29.69 -46.60 -15.37
N VAL A 365 28.47 -46.88 -15.85
CA VAL A 365 27.83 -48.20 -15.72
C VAL A 365 28.40 -49.21 -16.72
N PHE A 366 28.68 -48.79 -17.95
CA PHE A 366 29.10 -49.69 -19.02
C PHE A 366 30.60 -49.71 -19.28
N GLY A 367 31.38 -48.80 -18.68
CA GLY A 367 32.83 -48.72 -18.82
C GLY A 367 33.30 -48.39 -20.24
N GLN A 368 32.44 -47.79 -21.06
CA GLN A 368 32.71 -47.36 -22.42
C GLN A 368 32.29 -45.90 -22.58
N GLU A 369 33.11 -45.11 -23.30
CA GLU A 369 32.77 -43.74 -23.66
C GLU A 369 31.51 -43.72 -24.54
N PHE A 370 30.60 -42.80 -24.21
CA PHE A 370 29.33 -42.62 -24.88
C PHE A 370 29.50 -41.54 -25.95
N ASP A 371 29.19 -41.89 -27.19
CA ASP A 371 29.35 -40.96 -28.31
C ASP A 371 28.35 -39.80 -28.20
N VAL A 372 28.87 -38.62 -27.86
CA VAL A 372 28.13 -37.35 -27.78
C VAL A 372 28.15 -36.55 -29.09
N SER A 373 28.78 -37.06 -30.17
CA SER A 373 28.88 -36.34 -31.45
C SER A 373 27.52 -36.12 -32.15
N HIS A 374 26.53 -36.97 -31.85
CA HIS A 374 25.15 -36.84 -32.30
C HIS A 374 24.23 -36.12 -31.31
N CYS A 375 24.78 -35.60 -30.21
CA CYS A 375 24.02 -34.74 -29.32
C CYS A 375 23.61 -33.49 -30.11
N SER A 376 22.30 -33.21 -30.17
CA SER A 376 21.77 -32.00 -30.82
C SER A 376 22.18 -30.71 -30.11
N VAL A 377 22.99 -30.80 -29.05
CA VAL A 377 23.34 -29.69 -28.18
C VAL A 377 24.84 -29.42 -28.30
N THR A 378 25.17 -28.33 -29.00
CA THR A 378 26.54 -27.92 -29.31
C THR A 378 27.18 -27.18 -28.13
N ASP A 379 28.52 -27.09 -28.10
CA ASP A 379 29.25 -26.25 -27.14
C ASP A 379 28.94 -24.75 -27.28
N GLN A 380 28.27 -24.38 -28.38
CA GLN A 380 27.84 -23.04 -28.69
C GLN A 380 26.76 -22.52 -27.74
N ALA A 381 25.99 -23.40 -27.09
CA ALA A 381 24.92 -23.01 -26.16
C ALA A 381 25.43 -22.14 -25.00
N ASN A 382 26.61 -22.44 -24.45
CA ASN A 382 27.21 -21.64 -23.38
C ASN A 382 27.62 -20.25 -23.89
N ALA A 383 28.19 -20.17 -25.09
CA ALA A 383 28.57 -18.91 -25.71
C ALA A 383 27.34 -18.05 -26.08
N GLU A 384 26.24 -18.71 -26.46
CA GLU A 384 24.95 -18.06 -26.72
C GLU A 384 24.30 -17.54 -25.45
N LEU A 385 24.37 -18.30 -24.34
CA LEU A 385 23.92 -17.81 -23.03
C LEU A 385 24.72 -16.59 -22.59
N THR A 386 26.05 -16.62 -22.65
CA THR A 386 26.88 -15.45 -22.30
C THR A 386 26.58 -14.24 -23.19
N ARG A 387 26.27 -14.46 -24.48
CA ARG A 387 25.85 -13.39 -25.39
C ARG A 387 24.49 -12.81 -24.98
N ALA A 388 23.53 -13.68 -24.62
CA ALA A 388 22.19 -13.26 -24.19
C ALA A 388 22.23 -12.52 -22.84
N GLU A 389 23.03 -12.99 -21.89
CA GLU A 389 23.31 -12.32 -20.62
C GLU A 389 23.89 -10.93 -20.87
N SER A 390 24.92 -10.83 -21.71
CA SER A 390 25.52 -9.55 -22.07
C SER A 390 24.53 -8.61 -22.78
N ALA A 391 23.62 -9.13 -23.61
CA ALA A 391 22.60 -8.34 -24.27
C ALA A 391 21.53 -7.83 -23.28
N TYR A 392 21.18 -8.62 -22.27
CA TYR A 392 20.25 -8.23 -21.20
C TYR A 392 20.87 -7.20 -20.25
N ASP A 393 22.12 -7.41 -19.81
CA ASP A 393 22.82 -6.51 -18.88
C ASP A 393 23.09 -5.12 -19.49
N ASN A 394 23.26 -5.06 -20.80
CA ASN A 394 23.49 -3.82 -21.54
C ASN A 394 22.22 -3.31 -22.26
N LEU A 395 21.04 -3.76 -21.84
CA LEU A 395 19.78 -3.38 -22.47
C LEU A 395 19.47 -1.90 -22.25
N THR A 396 19.31 -1.17 -23.33
CA THR A 396 18.84 0.22 -23.32
C THR A 396 17.37 0.25 -23.69
N LEU A 397 16.54 0.82 -22.81
CA LEU A 397 15.10 0.98 -23.04
C LEU A 397 14.80 2.42 -23.47
N PRO A 398 14.27 2.66 -24.68
CA PRO A 398 13.93 4.02 -25.15
C PRO A 398 13.00 4.78 -24.18
N ALA A 399 12.09 4.07 -23.51
CA ALA A 399 11.21 4.65 -22.50
C ALA A 399 11.99 5.27 -21.32
N MET A 400 13.09 4.64 -20.89
CA MET A 400 13.93 5.18 -19.82
C MET A 400 14.65 6.46 -20.25
N ASP A 401 15.16 6.50 -21.48
CA ASP A 401 15.82 7.70 -22.02
C ASP A 401 14.84 8.87 -22.10
N LEU A 402 13.62 8.63 -22.58
CA LEU A 402 12.57 9.65 -22.66
C LEU A 402 12.18 10.19 -21.27
N VAL A 403 12.07 9.32 -20.26
CA VAL A 403 11.80 9.72 -18.87
C VAL A 403 12.96 10.56 -18.30
N VAL A 404 14.20 10.13 -18.51
CA VAL A 404 15.38 10.86 -18.02
C VAL A 404 15.50 12.23 -18.67
N GLU A 405 15.24 12.35 -19.97
CA GLU A 405 15.25 13.65 -20.65
C GLU A 405 14.10 14.56 -20.21
N ALA A 406 12.92 14.00 -19.93
CA ALA A 406 11.79 14.78 -19.40
C ALA A 406 12.09 15.36 -18.02
N LEU A 407 12.75 14.60 -17.14
CA LEU A 407 13.10 15.02 -15.77
C LEU A 407 14.13 16.16 -15.71
N LYS A 408 14.86 16.44 -16.80
CA LYS A 408 15.84 17.53 -16.89
C LYS A 408 15.21 18.90 -17.16
N LYS A 409 13.89 18.97 -17.37
CA LYS A 409 13.20 20.20 -17.77
C LYS A 409 12.36 20.74 -16.61
N ASP A 410 12.12 22.05 -16.61
CA ASP A 410 11.32 22.70 -15.56
C ASP A 410 9.85 22.24 -15.61
N ASP A 411 9.36 21.89 -16.80
CA ASP A 411 8.02 21.36 -17.09
C ASP A 411 7.97 19.81 -17.09
N TRP A 412 8.83 19.16 -16.29
CA TRP A 412 9.01 17.71 -16.26
C TRP A 412 7.69 16.93 -16.09
N CYS A 413 6.79 17.39 -15.22
CA CYS A 413 5.54 16.69 -14.91
C CYS A 413 4.60 16.64 -16.12
N GLN A 414 4.49 17.75 -16.86
CA GLN A 414 3.66 17.83 -18.06
C GLN A 414 4.22 16.98 -19.19
N ARG A 415 5.56 16.95 -19.35
CA ARG A 415 6.23 16.08 -20.32
C ARG A 415 6.03 14.61 -20.01
N LEU A 416 6.17 14.20 -18.75
CA LEU A 416 5.92 12.82 -18.34
C LEU A 416 4.47 12.41 -18.57
N LYS A 417 3.50 13.29 -18.28
CA LYS A 417 2.09 13.07 -18.62
C LYS A 417 1.90 12.85 -20.12
N ALA A 418 2.50 13.67 -20.97
CA ALA A 418 2.37 13.51 -22.41
C ALA A 418 2.98 12.20 -22.95
N ILE A 419 4.09 11.74 -22.35
CA ILE A 419 4.78 10.51 -22.76
C ILE A 419 4.05 9.26 -22.25
N LEU A 420 3.59 9.28 -21.00
CA LEU A 420 3.14 8.09 -20.28
C LEU A 420 1.62 7.98 -20.16
N ASP A 421 0.90 9.09 -20.32
CA ASP A 421 -0.55 9.22 -20.17
C ASP A 421 -1.11 10.07 -21.32
N PRO A 422 -0.87 9.69 -22.60
CA PRO A 422 -1.34 10.47 -23.73
C PRO A 422 -2.87 10.61 -23.67
N PRO A 423 -3.41 11.82 -23.89
CA PRO A 423 -4.85 12.02 -23.86
C PRO A 423 -5.50 11.11 -24.90
N VAL A 424 -6.55 10.39 -24.48
CA VAL A 424 -7.37 9.58 -25.38
C VAL A 424 -7.98 10.52 -26.40
N THR A 425 -7.39 10.61 -27.59
CA THR A 425 -8.05 11.19 -28.75
C THR A 425 -9.18 10.24 -29.09
N VAL A 426 -10.40 10.64 -28.75
CA VAL A 426 -11.60 10.08 -29.36
C VAL A 426 -11.45 10.42 -30.84
N GLU A 427 -11.01 9.45 -31.65
CA GLU A 427 -11.27 9.51 -33.08
C GLU A 427 -12.79 9.46 -33.22
N LEU A 428 -13.39 10.66 -33.32
CA LEU A 428 -14.71 10.81 -33.90
C LEU A 428 -14.56 10.35 -35.34
N SER A 429 -14.83 9.07 -35.58
CA SER A 429 -15.04 8.55 -36.92
C SER A 429 -16.24 9.29 -37.49
N ASP A 430 -15.97 10.26 -38.37
CA ASP A 430 -16.95 10.87 -39.26
C ASP A 430 -17.51 9.77 -40.19
N GLU A 431 -18.44 8.96 -39.69
CA GLU A 431 -19.40 8.25 -40.55
C GLU A 431 -20.66 9.12 -40.64
N GLU A 432 -20.57 10.09 -41.54
CA GLU A 432 -21.72 10.83 -42.07
C GLU A 432 -22.48 9.86 -43.01
N GLU A 433 -23.48 9.14 -42.48
CA GLU A 433 -24.49 8.48 -43.33
C GLU A 433 -25.53 9.51 -43.80
N PRO A 434 -25.85 9.56 -45.11
CA PRO A 434 -26.69 10.59 -45.68
C PRO A 434 -28.17 10.36 -45.38
N ALA A 435 -28.86 11.49 -45.25
CA ALA A 435 -30.28 11.65 -45.00
C ALA A 435 -31.20 10.66 -45.75
N GLY A 436 -32.02 9.94 -44.98
CA GLY A 436 -33.25 9.31 -45.43
C GLY A 436 -34.46 10.12 -44.98
N ASP A 437 -34.97 10.94 -45.90
CA ASP A 437 -36.29 11.57 -45.87
C ASP A 437 -37.37 10.54 -46.22
N ASP A 438 -38.34 10.32 -45.33
CA ASP A 438 -39.76 10.14 -45.71
C ASP A 438 -40.70 10.09 -44.49
N GLY A 439 -41.36 11.22 -44.24
CA GLY A 439 -42.79 11.39 -43.95
C GLY A 439 -43.56 10.53 -42.93
N GLY A 440 -44.25 11.21 -42.00
CA GLY A 440 -45.46 10.66 -41.36
C GLY A 440 -46.01 11.43 -40.17
N ASN A 441 -46.87 12.43 -40.43
CA ASN A 441 -47.70 13.20 -39.47
C ASN A 441 -48.48 12.34 -38.46
N GLY A 442 -48.71 12.91 -37.27
CA GLY A 442 -49.74 12.47 -36.33
C GLY A 442 -49.75 13.31 -35.06
N ASP A 443 -50.61 14.32 -35.03
CA ASP A 443 -50.90 15.28 -33.97
C ASP A 443 -51.20 14.62 -32.60
N ASP A 444 -50.89 15.29 -31.47
CA ASP A 444 -51.93 15.79 -30.56
C ASP A 444 -51.38 16.64 -29.39
N ASP A 445 -52.25 17.51 -28.92
CA ASP A 445 -52.04 18.73 -28.13
C ASP A 445 -51.76 18.56 -26.61
N GLY A 446 -51.07 19.59 -26.07
CA GLY A 446 -51.60 20.37 -24.94
C GLY A 446 -51.21 19.97 -23.51
N GLY A 447 -50.60 20.91 -22.77
CA GLY A 447 -50.54 20.84 -21.31
C GLY A 447 -49.55 21.83 -20.69
N ASN A 448 -50.10 22.87 -20.07
CA ASN A 448 -49.47 24.07 -19.51
C ASN A 448 -48.85 23.84 -18.10
N ASP A 449 -47.98 24.78 -17.71
CA ASP A 449 -47.65 25.28 -16.36
C ASP A 449 -47.00 24.33 -15.32
N ASP A 450 -45.81 24.70 -14.82
CA ASP A 450 -45.71 25.38 -13.51
C ASP A 450 -44.29 25.96 -13.29
N ASP A 451 -44.23 27.28 -13.16
CA ASP A 451 -43.07 28.03 -12.68
C ASP A 451 -43.03 27.98 -11.16
N GLY A 452 -41.84 27.82 -10.58
CA GLY A 452 -41.66 27.75 -9.13
C GLY A 452 -40.29 28.28 -8.69
N ASP A 453 -40.03 29.55 -8.99
CA ASP A 453 -39.01 30.34 -8.30
C ASP A 453 -39.38 30.53 -6.83
N GLY A 454 -38.40 30.33 -5.94
CA GLY A 454 -38.55 30.49 -4.50
C GLY A 454 -37.25 30.96 -3.87
N ASP A 455 -36.86 32.20 -4.17
CA ASP A 455 -35.88 32.96 -3.41
C ASP A 455 -36.36 33.15 -1.96
N GLY A 456 -35.48 32.86 -1.00
CA GLY A 456 -35.71 33.00 0.42
C GLY A 456 -34.42 33.30 1.17
N ASP A 457 -33.86 34.46 0.87
CA ASP A 457 -32.82 35.12 1.66
C ASP A 457 -33.39 35.54 3.03
N GLN A 458 -32.72 35.13 4.12
CA GLN A 458 -32.78 35.79 5.41
C GLN A 458 -31.66 35.27 6.32
N HIS A 459 -30.58 36.05 6.34
CA HIS A 459 -29.93 36.54 7.56
C HIS A 459 -30.80 36.38 8.82
N ASP A 460 -30.26 35.77 9.87
CA ASP A 460 -30.19 36.47 11.16
C ASP A 460 -29.09 35.91 12.05
N GLU A 461 -28.41 36.88 12.64
CA GLU A 461 -27.28 36.84 13.54
C GLU A 461 -27.84 36.83 14.99
N LEU A 462 -27.03 36.31 15.93
CA LEU A 462 -27.13 36.49 17.40
C LEU A 462 -28.07 35.55 18.18
N GLU A 463 -27.48 34.57 18.88
CA GLU A 463 -27.16 34.67 20.33
C GLU A 463 -26.05 33.69 20.73
#